data_AF-A0A5J5MK49-F1
#
_entry.id   AF-A0A5J5MK49-F1
#
_cell.length_a   1.000
_cell.length_b   1.000
_cell.length_c   1.000
_cell.angle_alpha   90.00
_cell.angle_beta   90.00
_cell.angle_gamma   90.00
#
_symmetry.space_group_name_H-M   'P 1'
#
loop_
_entity.id
_entity.type
_entity.pdbx_description
1 polymer ?
#
loop_
_entity_poly.entity_id
_entity_poly.type
_entity_poly.pdbx_seq_one_letter_code
_entity_poly.pdbx_strand_id
1 'polypeptide(L)'
;MYPNPLVYCTCWDPWNLGPRKLIKTPQPPRKTSSMKPKLSPLPPAGRKQNYAQPITKSVVTPKMKVHLGKQEDSNKLPNEVIDVSPGYRLVRNREQISVTLGDEMFDKKKHPESENMDKVKISRTDIIADLKEQISELTVIIEQMNRDHRSAQKLLSNEMDLRCAEMQKNFESKTRELKEAHAAQLSELEKNYKEALKAEKLAAQDKLEEMGKEYKYLKNMFHIYQDSIYDEMEDKWSKKKAEWEKDEKVERERILLQQKHKITRKFELESEEERKKISESYTAIFENFNQEKEELLKQHERDTLQLEELRKTKEVIEEELYAQALILESLNTTLYQTQMELQREKAVVATLEKTLQIKLTEAEDKFKYTIHHLTEENIHLRQKIIAKNEEIYDELSGRSTSVIYEHNSDTLEDGGNETQES
;
A
#
# COMPACT_ATOMS: atom_id res chain seq x y z
N MET A 1 13.63 42.62 4.97
CA MET A 1 14.72 42.05 4.13
C MET A 1 14.13 41.66 2.79
N TYR A 2 14.83 42.03 1.72
CA TYR A 2 14.49 41.89 0.30
C TYR A 2 13.88 40.54 -0.11
N PRO A 3 12.90 40.53 -1.05
CA PRO A 3 12.64 39.37 -1.90
C PRO A 3 12.93 39.71 -3.37
N ASN A 4 13.81 38.93 -4.02
CA ASN A 4 13.83 38.71 -5.48
C ASN A 4 14.90 37.65 -5.84
N PRO A 5 14.91 37.06 -7.06
CA PRO A 5 13.80 36.69 -7.96
C PRO A 5 13.93 35.26 -8.58
N LEU A 6 12.80 34.74 -9.07
CA LEU A 6 12.59 34.06 -10.37
C LEU A 6 13.58 32.98 -10.87
N VAL A 7 13.09 31.74 -10.96
CA VAL A 7 13.21 30.94 -12.21
C VAL A 7 11.85 30.27 -12.47
N TYR A 8 11.03 30.89 -13.30
CA TYR A 8 9.82 30.31 -13.89
C TYR A 8 10.23 29.54 -15.15
N CYS A 9 9.91 28.25 -15.24
CA CYS A 9 10.02 27.47 -16.47
C CYS A 9 8.65 27.43 -17.16
N THR A 10 8.54 28.01 -18.34
CA THR A 10 7.28 28.20 -19.09
C THR A 10 6.85 26.98 -19.91
N CYS A 11 7.12 25.74 -19.47
CA CYS A 11 6.71 24.56 -20.25
C CYS A 11 5.92 23.48 -19.48
N TRP A 12 5.47 23.75 -18.25
CA TRP A 12 4.61 22.83 -17.50
C TRP A 12 3.26 23.47 -17.18
N ASP A 13 2.28 23.23 -18.05
CA ASP A 13 0.86 23.36 -17.73
C ASP A 13 0.33 21.96 -17.34
N PRO A 14 -0.04 21.72 -16.06
CA PRO A 14 -0.46 20.40 -15.58
C PRO A 14 -1.84 19.92 -16.08
N TRP A 15 -2.57 20.73 -16.86
CA TRP A 15 -3.99 20.45 -17.14
C TRP A 15 -4.34 20.17 -18.61
N ASN A 16 -3.37 20.11 -19.53
CA ASN A 16 -3.62 19.96 -20.97
C ASN A 16 -2.99 18.72 -21.62
N LEU A 17 -3.16 17.52 -21.04
CA LEU A 17 -2.81 16.27 -21.73
C LEU A 17 -4.00 15.31 -21.74
N GLY A 18 -4.68 15.26 -22.89
CA GLY A 18 -5.67 14.24 -23.25
C GLY A 18 -5.07 12.81 -23.33
N PRO A 19 -5.91 11.79 -23.60
CA PRO A 19 -5.58 10.39 -23.33
C PRO A 19 -4.40 9.88 -24.16
N ARG A 20 -3.34 9.44 -23.46
CA ARG A 20 -2.10 8.91 -24.05
C ARG A 20 -2.35 7.55 -24.71
N LYS A 21 -1.95 7.42 -25.98
CA LYS A 21 -1.83 6.15 -26.70
C LYS A 21 -0.69 5.31 -26.11
N LEU A 22 -0.96 4.02 -25.90
CA LEU A 22 -0.01 3.01 -25.41
C LEU A 22 1.18 2.85 -26.39
N ILE A 23 2.40 3.00 -25.87
CA ILE A 23 3.64 2.73 -26.62
C ILE A 23 3.96 1.23 -26.50
N LYS A 24 4.13 0.56 -27.64
CA LYS A 24 4.57 -0.85 -27.74
C LYS A 24 6.04 -1.00 -27.33
N THR A 25 6.33 -2.00 -26.51
CA THR A 25 7.68 -2.44 -26.11
C THR A 25 8.42 -3.14 -27.27
N PRO A 26 9.74 -2.94 -27.46
CA PRO A 26 10.52 -3.73 -28.42
C PRO A 26 10.91 -5.09 -27.82
N GLN A 27 10.75 -6.16 -28.61
CA GLN A 27 11.26 -7.51 -28.28
C GLN A 27 12.79 -7.60 -28.37
N PRO A 28 13.44 -8.50 -27.60
CA PRO A 28 14.87 -8.78 -27.73
C PRO A 28 15.15 -9.80 -28.86
N PRO A 29 16.32 -9.74 -29.53
CA PRO A 29 16.66 -10.69 -30.59
C PRO A 29 17.11 -12.05 -30.03
N ARG A 30 16.73 -13.11 -30.75
CA ARG A 30 17.04 -14.52 -30.46
C ARG A 30 18.51 -14.87 -30.76
N LYS A 31 19.09 -15.73 -29.93
CA LYS A 31 20.26 -16.58 -30.23
C LYS A 31 19.87 -17.53 -31.39
N THR A 32 20.66 -17.77 -32.44
CA THR A 32 21.94 -18.50 -32.50
C THR A 32 22.60 -18.32 -33.88
N SER A 33 23.94 -18.40 -33.98
CA SER A 33 24.64 -19.35 -34.86
C SER A 33 26.15 -19.10 -34.88
N SER A 34 26.87 -20.19 -35.08
CA SER A 34 28.32 -20.36 -35.09
C SER A 34 29.00 -19.69 -36.28
N MET A 35 30.06 -18.91 -36.05
CA MET A 35 31.26 -18.86 -36.90
C MET A 35 32.36 -18.01 -36.25
N LYS A 36 33.57 -18.56 -36.13
CA LYS A 36 34.80 -17.84 -35.72
C LYS A 36 35.20 -16.81 -36.80
N PRO A 37 35.82 -15.69 -36.41
CA PRO A 37 36.88 -15.12 -37.23
C PRO A 37 38.22 -14.99 -36.49
N LYS A 38 39.27 -15.14 -37.28
CA LYS A 38 40.69 -15.20 -36.97
C LYS A 38 41.22 -13.86 -36.43
N LEU A 39 42.13 -13.96 -35.47
CA LEU A 39 43.06 -12.90 -35.06
C LEU A 39 44.19 -12.79 -36.11
N SER A 40 44.50 -11.57 -36.51
CA SER A 40 45.80 -11.19 -37.09
C SER A 40 46.26 -9.86 -36.47
N PRO A 41 47.57 -9.65 -36.27
CA PRO A 41 48.11 -8.64 -35.36
C PRO A 41 48.55 -7.35 -36.07
N LEU A 42 48.44 -6.21 -35.38
CA LEU A 42 49.11 -4.96 -35.76
C LEU A 42 50.44 -4.84 -34.98
N PRO A 43 51.54 -4.35 -35.60
CA PRO A 43 52.85 -4.28 -34.96
C PRO A 43 53.00 -3.03 -34.09
N PRO A 44 53.83 -3.05 -33.02
CA PRO A 44 54.09 -1.86 -32.24
C PRO A 44 55.15 -0.99 -32.89
N ALA A 45 54.83 0.30 -33.03
CA ALA A 45 55.75 1.36 -33.40
C ALA A 45 56.81 1.59 -32.31
N GLY A 46 58.04 1.83 -32.74
CA GLY A 46 59.22 1.91 -31.90
C GLY A 46 59.27 3.10 -30.94
N ARG A 47 60.08 2.94 -29.90
CA ARG A 47 60.63 4.05 -29.11
C ARG A 47 62.12 3.80 -28.85
N LYS A 48 62.96 4.58 -29.55
CA LYS A 48 64.24 5.04 -29.03
C LYS A 48 64.00 6.46 -28.51
N GLN A 49 64.34 6.72 -27.25
CA GLN A 49 65.44 7.63 -26.90
C GLN A 49 65.49 7.85 -25.38
N ASN A 50 66.72 7.76 -24.91
CA ASN A 50 67.21 8.02 -23.57
C ASN A 50 67.05 9.51 -23.21
N TYR A 51 66.75 9.80 -21.94
CA TYR A 51 67.36 10.92 -21.20
C TYR A 51 67.56 10.51 -19.73
N ALA A 52 68.66 10.99 -19.18
CA ALA A 52 69.34 10.66 -17.93
C ALA A 52 68.60 11.16 -16.66
N GLN A 53 68.93 10.86 -15.39
CA GLN A 53 70.12 10.36 -14.66
C GLN A 53 69.66 9.64 -13.36
N PRO A 54 70.53 8.83 -12.71
CA PRO A 54 70.42 8.47 -11.29
C PRO A 54 71.50 9.13 -10.40
N ILE A 55 71.09 9.46 -9.17
CA ILE A 55 71.86 9.87 -7.96
C ILE A 55 71.73 8.65 -7.01
N THR A 56 72.71 8.05 -6.32
CA THR A 56 73.99 8.44 -5.72
C THR A 56 74.76 7.19 -5.22
N LYS A 57 76.11 7.20 -5.33
CA LYS A 57 77.19 6.80 -4.37
C LYS A 57 77.24 5.33 -3.85
N SER A 58 78.38 4.65 -3.59
CA SER A 58 79.78 5.09 -3.40
C SER A 58 80.77 3.88 -3.27
N VAL A 59 82.03 4.07 -3.75
CA VAL A 59 83.34 3.64 -3.14
C VAL A 59 83.77 2.16 -3.27
N VAL A 60 85.00 1.75 -3.62
CA VAL A 60 86.29 2.39 -4.00
C VAL A 60 87.16 1.35 -4.72
N THR A 61 87.95 1.80 -5.70
CA THR A 61 89.20 1.15 -6.16
C THR A 61 90.33 2.17 -6.02
N PRO A 62 91.57 1.78 -5.65
CA PRO A 62 92.69 2.70 -5.65
C PRO A 62 93.42 2.68 -7.01
N LYS A 63 93.67 3.89 -7.55
CA LYS A 63 94.69 4.17 -8.57
C LYS A 63 95.88 4.84 -7.88
N MET A 64 97.08 4.40 -8.21
CA MET A 64 98.31 5.13 -7.95
C MET A 64 98.85 5.65 -9.28
N LYS A 65 99.00 6.97 -9.39
CA LYS A 65 99.81 7.67 -10.42
C LYS A 65 101.02 8.25 -9.69
N VAL A 66 102.20 8.13 -10.29
CA VAL A 66 103.32 9.04 -10.03
C VAL A 66 103.87 9.51 -11.37
N HIS A 67 103.81 10.83 -11.58
CA HIS A 67 104.64 11.57 -12.51
C HIS A 67 105.28 12.71 -11.72
N LEU A 68 106.60 12.77 -11.75
CA LEU A 68 107.47 13.89 -11.38
C LEU A 68 108.79 13.57 -12.10
N GLY A 69 109.49 14.40 -12.86
CA GLY A 69 109.37 15.81 -13.22
C GLY A 69 110.74 16.19 -13.82
N LYS A 70 110.71 16.69 -15.06
CA LYS A 70 111.63 17.61 -15.77
C LYS A 70 113.15 17.71 -15.41
N GLN A 71 113.96 17.43 -16.45
CA GLN A 71 114.88 18.35 -17.16
C GLN A 71 115.74 19.34 -16.34
N GLU A 72 117.06 19.20 -16.39
CA GLU A 72 117.99 20.31 -16.73
C GLU A 72 119.38 19.80 -17.17
N ASP A 73 119.96 20.51 -18.13
CA ASP A 73 121.27 20.33 -18.74
C ASP A 73 122.44 20.57 -17.77
N SER A 74 123.52 19.79 -17.88
CA SER A 74 124.89 20.34 -17.95
C SER A 74 125.96 19.24 -18.07
N ASN A 75 126.75 19.37 -19.15
CA ASN A 75 128.20 19.18 -19.25
C ASN A 75 128.93 18.19 -18.33
N LYS A 76 129.53 17.19 -19.01
CA LYS A 76 130.76 16.44 -18.66
C LYS A 76 130.74 15.63 -17.36
N LEU A 77 130.87 14.32 -17.50
CA LEU A 77 131.77 13.38 -16.77
C LEU A 77 131.26 11.93 -16.97
N PRO A 78 132.06 10.90 -16.71
CA PRO A 78 133.47 10.66 -17.04
C PRO A 78 133.57 9.47 -18.02
N ASN A 79 134.57 9.44 -18.93
CA ASN A 79 134.90 8.20 -19.63
C ASN A 79 135.23 7.13 -18.56
N GLU A 80 134.47 6.03 -18.51
CA GLU A 80 134.73 4.95 -17.58
C GLU A 80 135.90 4.13 -18.14
N VAL A 81 137.07 4.34 -17.54
CA VAL A 81 138.32 3.69 -17.89
C VAL A 81 138.48 2.51 -16.92
N ILE A 82 138.29 1.30 -17.42
CA ILE A 82 138.36 0.06 -16.64
C ILE A 82 139.67 -0.65 -16.98
N ASP A 83 140.53 -0.86 -15.99
CA ASP A 83 141.71 -1.72 -16.13
C ASP A 83 141.24 -3.18 -16.03
N VAL A 84 141.18 -3.86 -17.19
CA VAL A 84 140.70 -5.24 -17.28
C VAL A 84 141.80 -6.22 -16.86
N SER A 85 143.05 -5.89 -17.20
CA SER A 85 144.26 -6.68 -16.92
C SER A 85 145.52 -5.83 -17.20
N PRO A 86 146.69 -6.09 -16.59
CA PRO A 86 147.90 -5.28 -16.77
C PRO A 86 148.24 -5.02 -18.25
N GLY A 87 148.44 -3.77 -18.62
CA GLY A 87 148.71 -3.36 -20.01
C GLY A 87 147.49 -3.24 -20.93
N TYR A 88 146.26 -3.49 -20.46
CA TYR A 88 145.03 -3.31 -21.24
C TYR A 88 144.03 -2.39 -20.54
N ARG A 89 143.68 -1.29 -21.21
CA ARG A 89 142.76 -0.28 -20.70
C ARG A 89 141.50 -0.23 -21.57
N LEU A 90 140.36 -0.59 -20.97
CA LEU A 90 139.04 -0.56 -21.62
C LEU A 90 138.40 0.81 -21.38
N VAL A 91 138.08 1.53 -22.46
CA VAL A 91 137.32 2.77 -22.38
C VAL A 91 135.92 2.50 -22.93
N ARG A 92 134.92 2.59 -22.06
CA ARG A 92 133.51 2.33 -22.41
C ARG A 92 132.72 3.64 -22.48
N ASN A 93 132.16 3.92 -23.66
CA ASN A 93 131.14 4.95 -23.86
C ASN A 93 129.81 4.33 -24.34
N ARG A 94 128.72 5.10 -24.24
CA ARG A 94 127.36 4.61 -24.54
C ARG A 94 127.17 4.13 -25.99
N GLU A 95 128.08 4.51 -26.89
CA GLU A 95 128.00 4.24 -28.33
C GLU A 95 129.20 3.43 -28.87
N GLN A 96 130.32 3.35 -28.15
CA GLN A 96 131.51 2.60 -28.56
C GLN A 96 132.25 2.01 -27.35
N ILE A 97 132.79 0.81 -27.54
CA ILE A 97 133.72 0.15 -26.64
C ILE A 97 135.06 0.08 -27.36
N SER A 98 136.10 0.68 -26.81
CA SER A 98 137.47 0.56 -27.32
C SER A 98 138.40 -0.01 -26.26
N VAL A 99 139.26 -0.93 -26.69
CA VAL A 99 140.33 -1.49 -25.86
C VAL A 99 141.64 -0.95 -26.40
N THR A 100 142.32 -0.15 -25.60
CA THR A 100 143.65 0.36 -25.92
C THR A 100 144.70 -0.46 -25.19
N LEU A 101 145.69 -0.93 -25.94
CA LEU A 101 146.90 -1.56 -25.41
C LEU A 101 147.81 -0.45 -24.85
N GLY A 102 148.20 -0.55 -23.59
CA GLY A 102 149.10 0.40 -22.93
C GLY A 102 150.50 0.35 -23.53
N ASP A 103 151.13 1.51 -23.69
CA ASP A 103 152.48 1.68 -24.25
C ASP A 103 153.58 0.97 -23.41
N GLU A 104 153.22 0.58 -22.18
CA GLU A 104 153.98 -0.24 -21.23
C GLU A 104 154.38 -1.63 -21.81
N MET A 105 153.65 -2.13 -22.81
CA MET A 105 153.93 -3.41 -23.51
C MET A 105 155.02 -3.27 -24.59
N PHE A 106 155.47 -2.05 -24.91
CA PHE A 106 156.52 -1.75 -25.89
C PHE A 106 157.82 -1.20 -25.27
N ASP A 107 157.90 -1.09 -23.94
CA ASP A 107 159.11 -0.74 -23.21
C ASP A 107 160.15 -1.89 -23.27
N LYS A 108 160.99 -1.86 -24.30
CA LYS A 108 162.25 -2.62 -24.36
C LYS A 108 163.20 -2.16 -23.24
N LYS A 109 163.03 -2.70 -22.03
CA LYS A 109 164.11 -2.70 -21.02
C LYS A 109 165.14 -3.77 -21.39
N LYS A 110 166.24 -3.30 -21.98
CA LYS A 110 167.51 -4.03 -22.06
C LYS A 110 168.20 -4.04 -20.69
N HIS A 111 168.92 -5.14 -20.44
CA HIS A 111 170.03 -5.38 -19.48
C HIS A 111 169.73 -6.31 -18.30
N PRO A 112 170.74 -7.03 -17.75
CA PRO A 112 172.05 -7.42 -18.31
C PRO A 112 172.36 -8.93 -18.19
N GLU A 113 173.43 -9.34 -18.88
CA GLU A 113 174.11 -10.61 -18.72
C GLU A 113 174.42 -10.92 -17.24
N SER A 114 174.10 -12.14 -16.80
CA SER A 114 174.75 -12.78 -15.66
C SER A 114 175.43 -14.05 -16.15
N GLU A 115 176.68 -13.86 -16.53
CA GLU A 115 177.74 -14.84 -16.57
C GLU A 115 177.87 -15.49 -15.18
N ASN A 116 177.70 -16.80 -15.09
CA ASN A 116 178.57 -17.65 -14.28
C ASN A 116 178.44 -19.10 -14.76
N MET A 117 179.59 -19.60 -15.18
CA MET A 117 179.82 -20.96 -15.61
C MET A 117 179.58 -21.93 -14.46
N ASP A 118 179.03 -23.10 -14.74
CA ASP A 118 179.81 -24.27 -14.40
C ASP A 118 179.69 -25.36 -15.46
N LYS A 119 180.86 -25.84 -15.88
CA LYS A 119 181.04 -26.76 -16.99
C LYS A 119 180.66 -28.16 -16.53
N VAL A 120 179.39 -28.52 -16.67
CA VAL A 120 178.98 -29.92 -16.80
C VAL A 120 178.59 -30.12 -18.27
N LYS A 121 179.44 -30.83 -19.00
CA LYS A 121 179.20 -31.29 -20.37
C LYS A 121 178.00 -32.24 -20.37
N ILE A 122 176.79 -31.68 -20.30
CA ILE A 122 175.55 -32.37 -20.62
C ILE A 122 175.39 -32.23 -22.14
N SER A 123 175.18 -33.34 -22.83
CA SER A 123 175.16 -33.33 -24.29
C SER A 123 173.95 -32.53 -24.78
N ARG A 124 174.06 -31.80 -25.90
CA ARG A 124 172.95 -31.07 -26.54
C ARG A 124 171.73 -31.97 -26.80
N THR A 125 171.97 -33.29 -26.90
CA THR A 125 170.97 -34.35 -27.03
C THR A 125 170.12 -34.55 -25.78
N ASP A 126 170.67 -34.44 -24.57
CA ASP A 126 169.92 -34.68 -23.32
C ASP A 126 168.93 -33.53 -23.04
N ILE A 127 169.33 -32.28 -23.33
CA ILE A 127 168.45 -31.10 -23.23
C ILE A 127 167.30 -31.20 -24.24
N ILE A 128 167.57 -31.68 -25.46
CA ILE A 128 166.53 -31.87 -26.48
C ILE A 128 165.59 -33.01 -26.10
N ALA A 129 166.09 -34.07 -25.46
CA ALA A 129 165.27 -35.17 -24.97
C ALA A 129 164.34 -34.73 -23.85
N ASP A 130 164.85 -34.00 -22.85
CA ASP A 130 164.06 -33.42 -21.75
C ASP A 130 162.99 -32.43 -22.27
N LEU A 131 163.34 -31.54 -23.20
CA LEU A 131 162.36 -30.64 -23.83
C LEU A 131 161.30 -31.41 -24.63
N LYS A 132 161.65 -32.52 -25.28
CA LYS A 132 160.68 -33.38 -25.99
C LYS A 132 159.77 -34.12 -25.02
N GLU A 133 160.31 -34.58 -23.90
CA GLU A 133 159.56 -35.21 -22.81
C GLU A 133 158.59 -34.22 -22.18
N GLN A 134 159.06 -33.02 -21.81
CA GLN A 134 158.22 -31.93 -21.30
C GLN A 134 157.12 -31.53 -22.30
N ILE A 135 157.43 -31.43 -23.59
CA ILE A 135 156.42 -31.17 -24.63
C ILE A 135 155.41 -32.33 -24.68
N SER A 136 155.85 -33.58 -24.53
CA SER A 136 154.96 -34.75 -24.53
C SER A 136 154.07 -34.77 -23.30
N GLU A 137 154.61 -34.53 -22.10
CA GLU A 137 153.84 -34.43 -20.85
C GLU A 137 152.84 -33.28 -20.89
N LEU A 138 153.27 -32.08 -21.35
CA LEU A 138 152.38 -30.94 -21.53
C LEU A 138 151.28 -31.23 -22.55
N THR A 139 151.58 -31.95 -23.63
CA THR A 139 150.59 -32.37 -24.62
C THR A 139 149.56 -33.32 -23.99
N VAL A 140 150.01 -34.31 -23.21
CA VAL A 140 149.12 -35.24 -22.47
C VAL A 140 148.24 -34.47 -21.48
N ILE A 141 148.80 -33.51 -20.74
CA ILE A 141 148.05 -32.67 -19.80
C ILE A 141 147.01 -31.82 -20.54
N ILE A 142 147.39 -31.16 -21.64
CA ILE A 142 146.46 -30.35 -22.45
C ILE A 142 145.34 -31.21 -23.03
N GLU A 143 145.65 -32.39 -23.56
CA GLU A 143 144.63 -33.31 -24.07
C GLU A 143 143.70 -33.82 -22.98
N GLN A 144 144.23 -34.17 -21.80
CA GLN A 144 143.44 -34.57 -20.64
C GLN A 144 142.52 -33.42 -20.20
N MET A 145 143.06 -32.21 -20.08
CA MET A 145 142.31 -31.03 -19.70
C MET A 145 141.22 -30.69 -20.73
N ASN A 146 141.49 -30.90 -22.02
CA ASN A 146 140.49 -30.76 -23.08
C ASN A 146 139.40 -31.84 -23.01
N ARG A 147 139.74 -33.09 -22.68
CA ARG A 147 138.77 -34.17 -22.45
C ARG A 147 137.89 -33.88 -21.24
N ASP A 148 138.49 -33.44 -20.13
CA ASP A 148 137.78 -33.09 -18.90
C ASP A 148 136.89 -31.86 -19.10
N HIS A 149 137.37 -30.83 -19.80
CA HIS A 149 136.56 -29.67 -20.15
C HIS A 149 135.35 -30.05 -21.01
N ARG A 150 135.53 -30.89 -22.04
CA ARG A 150 134.42 -31.39 -22.86
C ARG A 150 133.44 -32.24 -22.03
N SER A 151 133.95 -33.06 -21.11
CA SER A 151 133.13 -33.87 -20.20
C SER A 151 132.30 -32.99 -19.26
N ALA A 152 132.94 -32.01 -18.60
CA ALA A 152 132.28 -31.06 -17.71
C ALA A 152 131.26 -30.19 -18.45
N GLN A 153 131.59 -29.72 -19.65
CA GLN A 153 130.65 -28.98 -20.51
C GLN A 153 129.43 -29.83 -20.87
N LYS A 154 129.63 -31.12 -21.21
CA LYS A 154 128.53 -32.04 -21.51
C LYS A 154 127.68 -32.34 -20.28
N LEU A 155 128.28 -32.57 -19.11
CA LEU A 155 127.55 -32.75 -17.86
C LEU A 155 126.73 -31.50 -17.51
N LEU A 156 127.33 -30.32 -17.62
CA LEU A 156 126.63 -29.06 -17.40
C LEU A 156 125.48 -28.87 -18.38
N SER A 157 125.68 -29.18 -19.67
CA SER A 157 124.60 -29.13 -20.67
C SER A 157 123.44 -30.05 -20.29
N ASN A 158 123.73 -31.31 -19.93
CA ASN A 158 122.71 -32.27 -19.53
C ASN A 158 121.96 -31.83 -18.27
N GLU A 159 122.66 -31.26 -17.28
CA GLU A 159 122.04 -30.73 -16.06
C GLU A 159 121.15 -29.50 -16.36
N MET A 160 121.60 -28.61 -17.26
CA MET A 160 120.77 -27.48 -17.71
C MET A 160 119.53 -27.97 -18.47
N ASP A 161 119.66 -28.97 -19.33
CA ASP A 161 118.52 -29.57 -20.04
C ASP A 161 117.53 -30.23 -19.07
N LEU A 162 118.03 -30.95 -18.05
CA LEU A 162 117.21 -31.54 -17.00
C LEU A 162 116.45 -30.45 -16.22
N ARG A 163 117.14 -29.37 -15.83
CA ARG A 163 116.54 -28.25 -15.10
C ARG A 163 115.49 -27.53 -15.95
N CYS A 164 115.74 -27.34 -17.24
CA CYS A 164 114.77 -26.80 -18.19
C CYS A 164 113.53 -27.69 -18.29
N ALA A 165 113.71 -29.00 -18.44
CA ALA A 165 112.61 -29.96 -18.51
C ALA A 165 111.78 -30.03 -17.22
N GLU A 166 112.44 -30.01 -16.05
CA GLU A 166 111.78 -29.99 -14.75
C GLU A 166 110.99 -28.69 -14.55
N MET A 167 111.59 -27.55 -14.86
CA MET A 167 110.92 -26.26 -14.77
C MET A 167 109.71 -26.19 -15.71
N GLN A 168 109.85 -26.67 -16.95
CA GLN A 168 108.75 -26.75 -17.90
C GLN A 168 107.62 -27.65 -17.38
N LYS A 169 107.95 -28.85 -16.89
CA LYS A 169 106.97 -29.78 -16.29
C LYS A 169 106.25 -29.15 -15.09
N ASN A 170 106.96 -28.40 -14.24
CA ASN A 170 106.38 -27.70 -13.10
C ASN A 170 105.43 -26.59 -13.53
N PHE A 171 105.77 -25.80 -14.54
CA PHE A 171 104.86 -24.79 -15.09
C PHE A 171 103.62 -25.42 -15.72
N GLU A 172 103.79 -26.52 -16.47
CA GLU A 172 102.67 -27.27 -17.04
C GLU A 172 101.76 -27.84 -15.95
N SER A 173 102.32 -28.42 -14.87
CA SER A 173 101.54 -28.93 -13.73
C SER A 173 100.76 -27.81 -13.04
N LYS A 174 101.42 -26.71 -12.66
CA LYS A 174 100.77 -25.56 -12.02
C LYS A 174 99.68 -24.94 -12.90
N THR A 175 99.93 -24.87 -14.21
CA THR A 175 98.94 -24.36 -15.17
C THR A 175 97.73 -25.29 -15.26
N ARG A 176 97.93 -26.61 -15.22
CA ARG A 176 96.85 -27.59 -15.21
C ARG A 176 96.04 -27.51 -13.92
N GLU A 177 96.70 -27.54 -12.77
CA GLU A 177 96.07 -27.43 -11.44
C GLU A 177 95.25 -26.14 -11.32
N LEU A 178 95.78 -25.00 -11.79
CA LEU A 178 95.06 -23.73 -11.77
C LEU A 178 93.81 -23.77 -12.66
N LYS A 179 93.90 -24.37 -13.85
CA LYS A 179 92.74 -24.52 -14.75
C LYS A 179 91.68 -25.45 -14.16
N GLU A 180 92.09 -26.56 -13.54
CA GLU A 180 91.18 -27.49 -12.87
C GLU A 180 90.49 -26.85 -11.66
N ALA A 181 91.24 -26.14 -10.81
CA ALA A 181 90.68 -25.41 -9.67
C ALA A 181 89.68 -24.32 -10.12
N HIS A 182 90.02 -23.56 -11.17
CA HIS A 182 89.10 -22.56 -11.73
C HIS A 182 87.84 -23.20 -12.32
N ALA A 183 87.98 -24.32 -13.04
CA ALA A 183 86.83 -25.06 -13.56
C ALA A 183 85.93 -25.61 -12.44
N ALA A 184 86.53 -26.11 -11.34
CA ALA A 184 85.80 -26.56 -10.17
C ALA A 184 85.05 -25.42 -9.48
N GLN A 185 85.68 -24.27 -9.28
CA GLN A 185 85.04 -23.08 -8.70
C GLN A 185 83.87 -22.56 -9.56
N LEU A 186 84.04 -22.54 -10.88
CA LEU A 186 82.95 -22.16 -11.79
C LEU A 186 81.79 -23.15 -11.73
N SER A 187 82.08 -24.45 -11.66
CA SER A 187 81.05 -25.49 -11.54
C SER A 187 80.30 -25.41 -10.22
N GLU A 188 81.01 -25.17 -9.11
CA GLU A 188 80.41 -24.97 -7.79
C GLU A 188 79.55 -23.70 -7.75
N LEU A 189 80.07 -22.60 -8.29
CA LEU A 189 79.33 -21.35 -8.38
C LEU A 189 78.06 -21.49 -9.23
N GLU A 190 78.15 -22.17 -10.39
CA GLU A 190 77.01 -22.46 -11.24
C GLU A 190 75.98 -23.33 -10.52
N LYS A 191 76.42 -24.34 -9.76
CA LYS A 191 75.55 -25.19 -8.93
C LYS A 191 74.84 -24.35 -7.87
N ASN A 192 75.56 -23.51 -7.14
CA ASN A 192 74.99 -22.66 -6.10
C ASN A 192 73.96 -21.67 -6.67
N TYR A 193 74.24 -21.03 -7.81
CA TYR A 193 73.26 -20.17 -8.49
C TYR A 193 72.02 -20.94 -8.95
N LYS A 194 72.19 -22.17 -9.46
CA LYS A 194 71.05 -23.02 -9.85
C LYS A 194 70.20 -23.41 -8.65
N GLU A 195 70.82 -23.72 -7.51
CA GLU A 195 70.11 -24.04 -6.27
C GLU A 195 69.38 -22.82 -5.70
N ALA A 196 70.03 -21.66 -5.62
CA ALA A 196 69.41 -20.41 -5.19
C ALA A 196 68.24 -20.01 -6.09
N LEU A 197 68.38 -20.14 -7.41
CA LEU A 197 67.30 -19.86 -8.36
C LEU A 197 66.10 -20.80 -8.18
N LYS A 198 66.34 -22.08 -7.86
CA LYS A 198 65.26 -23.04 -7.57
C LYS A 198 64.56 -22.69 -6.26
N ALA A 199 65.31 -22.36 -5.22
CA ALA A 199 64.75 -21.95 -3.94
C ALA A 199 63.89 -20.68 -4.07
N GLU A 200 64.39 -19.66 -4.79
CA GLU A 200 63.64 -18.41 -5.02
C GLU A 200 62.38 -18.65 -5.85
N LYS A 201 62.44 -19.52 -6.88
CA LYS A 201 61.25 -19.90 -7.65
C LYS A 201 60.20 -20.60 -6.80
N LEU A 202 60.60 -21.49 -5.91
CA LEU A 202 59.69 -22.16 -4.98
C LEU A 202 59.08 -21.16 -4.00
N ALA A 203 59.89 -20.29 -3.39
CA ALA A 203 59.39 -19.24 -2.48
C ALA A 203 58.41 -18.28 -3.17
N ALA A 204 58.69 -17.89 -4.42
CA ALA A 204 57.77 -17.05 -5.21
C ALA A 204 56.47 -17.79 -5.57
N GLN A 205 56.55 -19.10 -5.86
CA GLN A 205 55.39 -19.94 -6.13
C GLN A 205 54.51 -20.11 -4.89
N ASP A 206 55.11 -20.39 -3.73
CA ASP A 206 54.40 -20.53 -2.45
C ASP A 206 53.68 -19.23 -2.08
N LYS A 207 54.36 -18.08 -2.26
CA LYS A 207 53.74 -16.76 -2.06
C LYS A 207 52.58 -16.51 -3.00
N LEU A 208 52.68 -16.93 -4.27
CA LEU A 208 51.58 -16.81 -5.22
C LEU A 208 50.38 -17.68 -4.82
N GLU A 209 50.62 -18.88 -4.29
CA GLU A 209 49.57 -19.76 -3.77
C GLU A 209 48.88 -19.15 -2.54
N GLU A 210 49.65 -18.58 -1.61
CA GLU A 210 49.14 -17.89 -0.42
C GLU A 210 48.25 -16.69 -0.82
N MET A 211 48.75 -15.80 -1.68
CA MET A 211 47.97 -14.68 -2.21
C MET A 211 46.70 -15.17 -2.95
N GLY A 212 46.77 -16.31 -3.64
CA GLY A 212 45.61 -16.95 -4.27
C GLY A 212 44.54 -17.40 -3.26
N LYS A 213 44.97 -17.95 -2.11
CA LYS A 213 44.09 -18.33 -1.01
C LYS A 213 43.44 -17.10 -0.35
N GLU A 214 44.22 -16.06 -0.08
CA GLU A 214 43.72 -14.79 0.47
C GLU A 214 42.71 -14.12 -0.46
N TYR A 215 43.01 -14.07 -1.76
CA TYR A 215 42.09 -13.54 -2.76
C TYR A 215 40.77 -14.33 -2.78
N LYS A 216 40.83 -15.66 -2.74
CA LYS A 216 39.63 -16.51 -2.68
C LYS A 216 38.84 -16.27 -1.40
N TYR A 217 39.50 -16.13 -0.26
CA TYR A 217 38.87 -15.80 1.02
C TYR A 217 38.15 -14.45 0.95
N LEU A 218 38.84 -13.40 0.49
CA LEU A 218 38.26 -12.06 0.37
C LEU A 218 37.10 -12.04 -0.63
N LYS A 219 37.24 -12.74 -1.76
CA LYS A 219 36.16 -12.92 -2.73
C LYS A 219 34.94 -13.57 -2.05
N ASN A 220 35.12 -14.65 -1.30
CA ASN A 220 34.02 -15.30 -0.60
C ASN A 220 33.39 -14.37 0.45
N MET A 221 34.19 -13.63 1.22
CA MET A 221 33.68 -12.67 2.20
C MET A 221 32.85 -11.57 1.55
N PHE A 222 33.26 -11.09 0.37
CA PHE A 222 32.50 -10.13 -0.40
C PHE A 222 31.13 -10.68 -0.86
N HIS A 223 31.08 -11.95 -1.29
CA HIS A 223 29.81 -12.58 -1.67
C HIS A 223 28.89 -12.73 -0.45
N ILE A 224 29.42 -13.14 0.70
CA ILE A 224 28.65 -13.23 1.95
C ILE A 224 28.10 -11.85 2.34
N TYR A 225 28.90 -10.79 2.25
CA TYR A 225 28.43 -9.43 2.53
C TYR A 225 27.36 -8.97 1.54
N GLN A 226 27.56 -9.27 0.26
CA GLN A 226 26.60 -8.98 -0.79
C GLN A 226 25.27 -9.69 -0.52
N ASP A 227 25.29 -11.00 -0.24
CA ASP A 227 24.12 -11.81 0.09
C ASP A 227 23.43 -11.29 1.36
N SER A 228 24.20 -10.94 2.40
CA SER A 228 23.66 -10.33 3.62
C SER A 228 22.95 -9.01 3.35
N ILE A 229 23.44 -8.17 2.44
CA ILE A 229 22.72 -6.94 2.05
C ILE A 229 21.43 -7.28 1.31
N TYR A 230 21.46 -8.25 0.39
CA TYR A 230 20.27 -8.68 -0.34
C TYR A 230 19.19 -9.18 0.61
N ASP A 231 19.56 -10.05 1.55
CA ASP A 231 18.64 -10.58 2.57
C ASP A 231 18.08 -9.46 3.46
N GLU A 232 18.90 -8.52 3.92
CA GLU A 232 18.43 -7.38 4.73
C GLU A 232 17.44 -6.50 3.94
N MET A 233 17.69 -6.28 2.65
CA MET A 233 16.79 -5.50 1.79
C MET A 233 15.48 -6.25 1.51
N GLU A 234 15.53 -7.55 1.28
CA GLU A 234 14.35 -8.40 1.08
C GLU A 234 13.50 -8.47 2.36
N ASP A 235 14.12 -8.58 3.53
CA ASP A 235 13.45 -8.54 4.83
C ASP A 235 12.76 -7.19 5.08
N LYS A 236 13.45 -6.08 4.80
CA LYS A 236 12.87 -4.73 4.91
C LYS A 236 11.70 -4.57 3.95
N TRP A 237 11.82 -5.07 2.73
CA TRP A 237 10.76 -5.02 1.73
C TRP A 237 9.55 -5.86 2.15
N SER A 238 9.78 -7.07 2.64
CA SER A 238 8.76 -7.97 3.16
C SER A 238 8.03 -7.39 4.37
N LYS A 239 8.75 -6.79 5.33
CA LYS A 239 8.15 -6.08 6.48
C LYS A 239 7.26 -4.94 6.03
N LYS A 240 7.76 -4.07 5.14
CA LYS A 240 6.99 -2.93 4.63
C LYS A 240 5.74 -3.36 3.87
N LYS A 241 5.83 -4.44 3.09
CA LYS A 241 4.68 -5.03 2.40
C LYS A 241 3.63 -5.55 3.39
N ALA A 242 4.06 -6.25 4.44
CA ALA A 242 3.16 -6.76 5.47
C ALA A 242 2.52 -5.63 6.30
N GLU A 243 3.25 -4.55 6.57
CA GLU A 243 2.70 -3.33 7.20
C GLU A 243 1.61 -2.70 6.33
N TRP A 244 1.87 -2.51 5.03
CA TRP A 244 0.85 -2.00 4.10
C TRP A 244 -0.40 -2.88 4.02
N GLU A 245 -0.24 -4.20 4.03
CA GLU A 245 -1.38 -5.13 4.02
C GLU A 245 -2.21 -5.03 5.31
N LYS A 246 -1.54 -4.89 6.48
CA LYS A 246 -2.22 -4.65 7.76
C LYS A 246 -2.95 -3.31 7.77
N ASP A 247 -2.30 -2.24 7.33
CA ASP A 247 -2.90 -0.90 7.29
C ASP A 247 -4.11 -0.87 6.33
N GLU A 248 -4.00 -1.48 5.15
CA GLU A 248 -5.11 -1.60 4.20
C GLU A 248 -6.28 -2.38 4.81
N LYS A 249 -6.00 -3.49 5.52
CA LYS A 249 -7.02 -4.28 6.20
C LYS A 249 -7.70 -3.49 7.32
N VAL A 250 -6.93 -2.80 8.16
CA VAL A 250 -7.46 -1.96 9.25
C VAL A 250 -8.31 -0.82 8.68
N GLU A 251 -7.88 -0.18 7.60
CA GLU A 251 -8.63 0.91 6.98
C GLU A 251 -9.93 0.42 6.34
N ARG A 252 -9.92 -0.75 5.68
CA ARG A 252 -11.15 -1.41 5.20
C ARG A 252 -12.11 -1.72 6.35
N GLU A 253 -11.62 -2.30 7.43
CA GLU A 253 -12.43 -2.60 8.62
C GLU A 253 -12.99 -1.33 9.27
N ARG A 254 -12.20 -0.25 9.35
CA ARG A 254 -12.63 1.06 9.85
C ARG A 254 -13.78 1.64 9.03
N ILE A 255 -13.68 1.60 7.69
CA ILE A 255 -14.74 2.09 6.79
C ILE A 255 -16.00 1.24 6.92
N LEU A 256 -15.88 -0.09 6.94
CA LEU A 256 -17.02 -1.00 7.11
C LEU A 256 -17.71 -0.78 8.45
N LEU A 257 -16.95 -0.61 9.54
CA LEU A 257 -17.49 -0.33 10.86
C LEU A 257 -18.24 1.01 10.88
N GLN A 258 -17.67 2.04 10.25
CA GLN A 258 -18.29 3.36 10.13
C GLN A 258 -19.61 3.28 9.33
N GLN A 259 -19.64 2.52 8.23
CA GLN A 259 -20.85 2.29 7.43
C GLN A 259 -21.91 1.52 8.23
N LYS A 260 -21.52 0.42 8.88
CA LYS A 260 -22.40 -0.37 9.75
C LYS A 260 -23.03 0.52 10.82
N HIS A 261 -22.22 1.28 11.53
CA HIS A 261 -22.70 2.15 12.60
C HIS A 261 -23.64 3.25 12.09
N LYS A 262 -23.40 3.81 10.89
CA LYS A 262 -24.30 4.77 10.24
C LYS A 262 -25.65 4.15 9.89
N ILE A 263 -25.67 2.92 9.37
CA ILE A 263 -26.91 2.21 9.02
C ILE A 263 -27.67 1.83 10.29
N THR A 264 -27.00 1.27 11.29
CA THR A 264 -27.60 0.92 12.58
C THR A 264 -28.24 2.14 13.24
N ARG A 265 -27.55 3.28 13.33
CA ARG A 265 -28.12 4.50 13.90
C ARG A 265 -29.35 5.01 13.13
N LYS A 266 -29.33 4.94 11.79
CA LYS A 266 -30.50 5.33 10.99
C LYS A 266 -31.70 4.43 11.26
N PHE A 267 -31.46 3.12 11.28
CA PHE A 267 -32.50 2.13 11.56
C PHE A 267 -33.08 2.28 12.97
N GLU A 268 -32.23 2.49 13.99
CA GLU A 268 -32.67 2.73 15.37
C GLU A 268 -33.54 3.99 15.47
N LEU A 269 -33.13 5.08 14.80
CA LEU A 269 -33.88 6.33 14.80
C LEU A 269 -35.23 6.20 14.09
N GLU A 270 -35.27 5.57 12.91
CA GLU A 270 -36.51 5.28 12.18
C GLU A 270 -37.44 4.35 12.97
N SER A 271 -36.88 3.34 13.64
CA SER A 271 -37.65 2.44 14.50
C SER A 271 -38.23 3.15 15.73
N GLU A 272 -37.50 4.09 16.33
CA GLU A 272 -38.01 4.91 17.44
C GLU A 272 -39.10 5.86 16.97
N GLU A 273 -38.93 6.50 15.81
CA GLU A 273 -39.95 7.38 15.21
C GLU A 273 -41.23 6.61 14.88
N GLU A 274 -41.14 5.43 14.27
CA GLU A 274 -42.31 4.58 13.99
C GLU A 274 -42.97 4.06 15.27
N ARG A 275 -42.17 3.62 16.27
CA ARG A 275 -42.71 3.26 17.59
C ARG A 275 -43.45 4.43 18.23
N LYS A 276 -42.91 5.64 18.12
CA LYS A 276 -43.55 6.85 18.63
C LYS A 276 -44.86 7.15 17.91
N LYS A 277 -44.90 7.10 16.58
CA LYS A 277 -46.14 7.26 15.78
C LYS A 277 -47.20 6.22 16.15
N ILE A 278 -46.80 4.95 16.30
CA ILE A 278 -47.71 3.88 16.73
C ILE A 278 -48.23 4.17 18.14
N SER A 279 -47.37 4.56 19.08
CA SER A 279 -47.77 4.91 20.44
C SER A 279 -48.73 6.10 20.48
N GLU A 280 -48.46 7.16 19.71
CA GLU A 280 -49.30 8.35 19.60
C GLU A 280 -50.65 8.01 18.98
N SER A 281 -50.68 7.28 17.88
CA SER A 281 -51.92 6.82 17.26
C SER A 281 -52.73 5.90 18.17
N TYR A 282 -52.08 4.98 18.88
CA TYR A 282 -52.73 4.11 19.87
C TYR A 282 -53.36 4.94 20.99
N THR A 283 -52.62 5.92 21.52
CA THR A 283 -53.11 6.83 22.57
C THR A 283 -54.31 7.63 22.07
N ALA A 284 -54.25 8.20 20.86
CA ALA A 284 -55.34 8.95 20.27
C ALA A 284 -56.60 8.09 20.04
N ILE A 285 -56.45 6.87 19.53
CA ILE A 285 -57.57 5.92 19.36
C ILE A 285 -58.19 5.57 20.72
N PHE A 286 -57.35 5.33 21.72
CA PHE A 286 -57.80 5.00 23.07
C PHE A 286 -58.55 6.17 23.73
N GLU A 287 -58.06 7.39 23.58
CA GLU A 287 -58.74 8.60 24.05
C GLU A 287 -60.07 8.81 23.35
N ASN A 288 -60.13 8.67 22.02
CA ASN A 288 -61.37 8.75 21.24
C ASN A 288 -62.38 7.70 21.69
N PHE A 289 -61.95 6.44 21.88
CA PHE A 289 -62.81 5.36 22.37
C PHE A 289 -63.37 5.68 23.75
N ASN A 290 -62.55 6.23 24.66
CA ASN A 290 -63.02 6.64 25.98
C ASN A 290 -64.01 7.81 25.90
N GLN A 291 -63.79 8.78 25.01
CA GLN A 291 -64.73 9.87 24.77
C GLN A 291 -66.06 9.36 24.22
N GLU A 292 -66.06 8.50 23.19
CA GLU A 292 -67.26 7.91 22.61
C GLU A 292 -68.03 7.07 23.64
N LYS A 293 -67.32 6.28 24.45
CA LYS A 293 -67.92 5.53 25.57
C LYS A 293 -68.61 6.45 26.58
N GLU A 294 -67.96 7.55 26.95
CA GLU A 294 -68.50 8.54 27.89
C GLU A 294 -69.72 9.27 27.30
N GLU A 295 -69.69 9.61 26.01
CA GLU A 295 -70.82 10.20 25.29
C GLU A 295 -72.02 9.24 25.20
N LEU A 296 -71.77 7.97 24.90
CA LEU A 296 -72.79 6.92 24.92
C LEU A 296 -73.40 6.74 26.31
N LEU A 297 -72.60 6.77 27.37
CA LEU A 297 -73.10 6.73 28.74
C LEU A 297 -74.02 7.93 29.05
N LYS A 298 -73.59 9.15 28.70
CA LYS A 298 -74.41 10.36 28.86
C LYS A 298 -75.69 10.33 28.03
N GLN A 299 -75.65 9.74 26.83
CA GLN A 299 -76.86 9.55 26.01
C GLN A 299 -77.80 8.54 26.68
N HIS A 300 -77.28 7.41 27.14
CA HIS A 300 -78.06 6.40 27.85
C HIS A 300 -78.74 6.96 29.10
N GLU A 301 -78.03 7.79 29.90
CA GLU A 301 -78.61 8.48 31.05
C GLU A 301 -79.76 9.42 30.65
N ARG A 302 -79.59 10.19 29.58
CA ARG A 302 -80.66 11.06 29.04
C ARG A 302 -81.87 10.27 28.57
N ASP A 303 -81.65 9.20 27.81
CA ASP A 303 -82.72 8.32 27.32
C ASP A 303 -83.46 7.64 28.48
N THR A 304 -82.74 7.25 29.53
CA THR A 304 -83.32 6.68 30.75
C THR A 304 -84.24 7.68 31.44
N LEU A 305 -83.81 8.93 31.59
CA LEU A 305 -84.64 10.00 32.17
C LEU A 305 -85.88 10.27 31.32
N GLN A 306 -85.72 10.36 30.00
CA GLN A 306 -86.85 10.57 29.07
C GLN A 306 -87.85 9.40 29.13
N LEU A 307 -87.37 8.15 29.23
CA LEU A 307 -88.23 6.99 29.41
C LEU A 307 -89.00 7.04 30.75
N GLU A 308 -88.37 7.50 31.82
CA GLU A 308 -89.01 7.67 33.13
C GLU A 308 -90.10 8.76 33.08
N GLU A 309 -89.85 9.89 32.40
CA GLU A 309 -90.84 10.94 32.16
C GLU A 309 -92.01 10.43 31.32
N LEU A 310 -91.73 9.75 30.20
CA LEU A 310 -92.77 9.14 29.37
C LEU A 310 -93.60 8.13 30.17
N ARG A 311 -92.97 7.33 31.03
CA ARG A 311 -93.68 6.39 31.92
C ARG A 311 -94.66 7.12 32.86
N LYS A 312 -94.23 8.22 33.48
CA LYS A 312 -95.11 9.06 34.33
C LYS A 312 -96.26 9.67 33.54
N THR A 313 -95.99 10.22 32.35
CA THR A 313 -97.06 10.79 31.52
C THR A 313 -98.06 9.73 31.06
N LYS A 314 -97.58 8.52 30.74
CA LYS A 314 -98.43 7.38 30.43
C LYS A 314 -99.34 7.03 31.61
N GLU A 315 -98.79 6.97 32.82
CA GLU A 315 -99.55 6.68 34.06
C GLU A 315 -100.65 7.74 34.29
N VAL A 316 -100.33 9.03 34.15
CA VAL A 316 -101.33 10.12 34.26
C VAL A 316 -102.44 9.99 33.21
N ILE A 317 -102.09 9.70 31.94
CA ILE A 317 -103.09 9.51 30.89
C ILE A 317 -103.96 8.28 31.17
N GLU A 318 -103.39 7.19 31.67
CA GLU A 318 -104.15 5.99 32.07
C GLU A 318 -105.11 6.31 33.24
N GLU A 319 -104.69 7.10 34.23
CA GLU A 319 -105.55 7.57 35.33
C GLU A 319 -106.67 8.50 34.83
N GLU A 320 -106.36 9.46 33.94
CA GLU A 320 -107.36 10.34 33.33
C GLU A 320 -108.37 9.57 32.49
N LEU A 321 -107.90 8.59 31.72
CA LEU A 321 -108.75 7.72 30.91
C LEU A 321 -109.66 6.85 31.80
N TYR A 322 -109.14 6.34 32.92
CA TYR A 322 -109.94 5.62 33.91
C TYR A 322 -110.99 6.53 34.56
N ALA A 323 -110.63 7.76 34.93
CA ALA A 323 -111.57 8.75 35.46
C ALA A 323 -112.67 9.11 34.45
N GLN A 324 -112.30 9.31 33.18
CA GLN A 324 -113.28 9.54 32.10
C GLN A 324 -114.21 8.34 31.90
N ALA A 325 -113.68 7.11 31.98
CA ALA A 325 -114.50 5.89 31.90
C ALA A 325 -115.54 5.84 33.05
N LEU A 326 -115.14 6.19 34.28
CA LEU A 326 -116.06 6.30 35.42
C LEU A 326 -117.12 7.39 35.21
N ILE A 327 -116.75 8.56 34.69
CA ILE A 327 -117.71 9.63 34.38
C ILE A 327 -118.70 9.16 33.31
N LEU A 328 -118.22 8.54 32.23
CA LEU A 328 -119.06 7.99 31.17
C LEU A 328 -120.03 6.93 31.71
N GLU A 329 -119.57 6.04 32.57
CA GLU A 329 -120.42 5.04 33.23
C GLU A 329 -121.49 5.71 34.11
N SER A 330 -121.13 6.75 34.88
CA SER A 330 -122.08 7.53 35.70
C SER A 330 -123.11 8.30 34.86
N LEU A 331 -122.71 8.88 33.72
CA LEU A 331 -123.61 9.55 32.79
C LEU A 331 -124.55 8.55 32.13
N ASN A 332 -124.04 7.40 31.70
CA ASN A 332 -124.83 6.35 31.07
C ASN A 332 -125.88 5.78 32.04
N THR A 333 -125.51 5.57 33.31
CA THR A 333 -126.46 5.15 34.36
C THR A 333 -127.51 6.22 34.65
N THR A 334 -127.13 7.50 34.70
CA THR A 334 -128.06 8.63 34.88
C THR A 334 -129.02 8.79 33.69
N LEU A 335 -128.50 8.70 32.46
CA LEU A 335 -129.29 8.72 31.23
C LEU A 335 -130.31 7.58 31.22
N TYR A 336 -129.87 6.37 31.58
CA TYR A 336 -130.76 5.22 31.68
C TYR A 336 -131.87 5.45 32.73
N GLN A 337 -131.53 5.99 33.91
CA GLN A 337 -132.52 6.33 34.94
C GLN A 337 -133.55 7.37 34.45
N THR A 338 -133.08 8.48 33.88
CA THR A 338 -133.96 9.54 33.35
C THR A 338 -134.84 9.03 32.20
N GLN A 339 -134.32 8.15 31.34
CA GLN A 339 -135.11 7.50 30.30
C GLN A 339 -136.23 6.62 30.89
N MET A 340 -135.95 5.89 31.97
CA MET A 340 -136.96 5.09 32.68
C MET A 340 -138.01 5.96 33.39
N GLU A 341 -137.61 7.08 33.98
CA GLU A 341 -138.53 8.07 34.57
C GLU A 341 -139.43 8.71 33.51
N LEU A 342 -138.87 9.12 32.38
CA LEU A 342 -139.63 9.64 31.24
C LEU A 342 -140.64 8.61 30.73
N GLN A 343 -140.29 7.32 30.67
CA GLN A 343 -141.24 6.27 30.31
C GLN A 343 -142.38 6.15 31.32
N ARG A 344 -142.11 6.28 32.63
CA ARG A 344 -143.18 6.34 33.64
C ARG A 344 -144.08 7.56 33.44
N GLU A 345 -143.51 8.75 33.29
CA GLU A 345 -144.29 9.98 33.08
C GLU A 345 -145.15 9.90 31.80
N LYS A 346 -144.59 9.37 30.70
CA LYS A 346 -145.38 9.09 29.49
C LYS A 346 -146.55 8.15 29.75
N ALA A 347 -146.36 7.11 30.56
CA ALA A 347 -147.44 6.21 30.94
C ALA A 347 -148.50 6.94 31.79
N VAL A 348 -148.09 7.79 32.74
CA VAL A 348 -149.01 8.61 33.56
C VAL A 348 -149.81 9.57 32.69
N VAL A 349 -149.16 10.32 31.80
CA VAL A 349 -149.84 11.23 30.84
C VAL A 349 -150.81 10.46 29.96
N ALA A 350 -150.41 9.31 29.41
CA ALA A 350 -151.30 8.48 28.60
C ALA A 350 -152.53 7.98 29.41
N THR A 351 -152.39 7.71 30.71
CA THR A 351 -153.55 7.39 31.57
C THR A 351 -154.45 8.59 31.83
N LEU A 352 -153.88 9.78 32.01
CA LEU A 352 -154.63 11.03 32.18
C LEU A 352 -155.38 11.41 30.90
N GLU A 353 -154.73 11.33 29.74
CA GLU A 353 -155.37 11.54 28.43
C GLU A 353 -156.56 10.60 28.23
N LYS A 354 -156.41 9.31 28.52
CA LYS A 354 -157.54 8.35 28.48
C LYS A 354 -158.66 8.75 29.44
N THR A 355 -158.33 9.20 30.64
CA THR A 355 -159.32 9.62 31.65
C THR A 355 -160.08 10.87 31.20
N LEU A 356 -159.39 11.85 30.64
CA LEU A 356 -160.00 13.05 30.08
C LEU A 356 -160.90 12.71 28.88
N GLN A 357 -160.44 11.84 27.98
CA GLN A 357 -161.24 11.39 26.84
C GLN A 357 -162.54 10.71 27.30
N ILE A 358 -162.46 9.84 28.32
CA ILE A 358 -163.64 9.20 28.93
C ILE A 358 -164.59 10.26 29.53
N LYS A 359 -164.06 11.22 30.30
CA LYS A 359 -164.85 12.31 30.89
C LYS A 359 -165.54 13.17 29.84
N LEU A 360 -164.87 13.41 28.72
CA LEU A 360 -165.40 14.18 27.60
C LEU A 360 -166.55 13.42 26.93
N THR A 361 -166.39 12.11 26.68
CA THR A 361 -167.48 11.26 26.16
C THR A 361 -168.67 11.16 27.12
N GLU A 362 -168.42 11.04 28.44
CA GLU A 362 -169.50 11.06 29.46
C GLU A 362 -170.28 12.38 29.43
N ALA A 363 -169.60 13.51 29.23
CA ALA A 363 -170.24 14.83 29.14
C ALA A 363 -171.03 14.99 27.82
N GLU A 364 -170.46 14.56 26.70
CA GLU A 364 -171.15 14.53 25.40
C GLU A 364 -172.44 13.70 25.45
N ASP A 365 -172.41 12.52 26.07
CA ASP A 365 -173.57 11.66 26.22
C ASP A 365 -174.65 12.28 27.13
N LYS A 366 -174.25 12.96 28.22
CA LYS A 366 -175.18 13.73 29.05
C LYS A 366 -175.85 14.87 28.29
N PHE A 367 -175.10 15.60 27.46
CA PHE A 367 -175.66 16.65 26.62
C PHE A 367 -176.62 16.07 25.56
N LYS A 368 -176.26 14.96 24.91
CA LYS A 368 -177.16 14.25 23.98
C LYS A 368 -178.46 13.81 24.66
N TYR A 369 -178.38 13.23 25.85
CA TYR A 369 -179.55 12.80 26.62
C TYR A 369 -180.46 14.00 26.96
N THR A 370 -179.87 15.11 27.40
CA THR A 370 -180.60 16.33 27.75
C THR A 370 -181.30 16.94 26.54
N ILE A 371 -180.60 17.01 25.39
CA ILE A 371 -181.18 17.49 24.12
C ILE A 371 -182.36 16.60 23.71
N HIS A 372 -182.21 15.27 23.80
CA HIS A 372 -183.28 14.33 23.44
C HIS A 372 -184.53 14.54 24.31
N HIS A 373 -184.38 14.68 25.62
CA HIS A 373 -185.48 14.89 26.55
C HIS A 373 -186.23 16.20 26.29
N LEU A 374 -185.51 17.31 26.09
CA LEU A 374 -186.12 18.61 25.75
C LEU A 374 -186.85 18.58 24.39
N THR A 375 -186.36 17.77 23.45
CA THR A 375 -187.01 17.58 22.15
C THR A 375 -188.35 16.86 22.32
N GLU A 376 -188.41 15.85 23.18
CA GLU A 376 -189.61 15.07 23.48
C GLU A 376 -190.69 15.91 24.21
N GLU A 377 -190.30 16.73 25.18
CA GLU A 377 -191.20 17.70 25.82
C GLU A 377 -191.76 18.72 24.83
N ASN A 378 -190.94 19.22 23.89
CA ASN A 378 -191.39 20.16 22.87
C ASN A 378 -192.47 19.55 21.97
N ILE A 379 -192.32 18.27 21.60
CA ILE A 379 -193.31 17.53 20.82
C ILE A 379 -194.62 17.39 21.61
N HIS A 380 -194.55 17.06 22.90
CA HIS A 380 -195.73 16.96 23.75
C HIS A 380 -196.47 18.28 23.95
N LEU A 381 -195.74 19.39 24.12
CA LEU A 381 -196.33 20.73 24.19
C LEU A 381 -197.02 21.12 22.88
N ARG A 382 -196.41 20.81 21.73
CA ARG A 382 -197.02 21.04 20.41
C ARG A 382 -198.32 20.24 20.21
N GLN A 383 -198.37 18.98 20.64
CA GLN A 383 -199.58 18.15 20.58
C GLN A 383 -200.71 18.70 21.46
N LYS A 384 -200.38 19.23 22.64
CA LYS A 384 -201.35 19.79 23.60
C LYS A 384 -201.98 21.11 23.13
N ILE A 385 -201.27 21.90 22.34
CA ILE A 385 -201.79 23.13 21.70
C ILE A 385 -202.80 22.77 20.61
N ILE A 386 -202.54 21.73 19.82
CA ILE A 386 -203.41 21.32 18.70
C ILE A 386 -204.77 20.83 19.22
N ALA A 387 -204.79 19.99 20.26
CA ALA A 387 -206.03 19.45 20.82
C ALA A 387 -206.95 20.52 21.45
N LYS A 388 -206.41 21.66 21.89
CA LYS A 388 -207.17 22.74 22.52
C LYS A 388 -207.82 23.70 21.51
N ASN A 389 -207.39 23.66 20.25
CA ASN A 389 -207.90 24.53 19.19
C ASN A 389 -209.14 23.96 18.47
N GLU A 390 -209.46 22.66 18.62
CA GLU A 390 -210.61 22.01 17.95
C GLU A 390 -211.96 22.16 18.68
N GLU A 391 -212.00 22.59 19.95
CA GLU A 391 -213.22 22.63 20.78
C GLU A 391 -214.01 23.97 20.72
N ILE A 392 -213.56 24.96 19.93
CA ILE A 392 -214.09 26.36 19.98
C ILE A 392 -214.85 26.82 18.71
N TYR A 393 -214.94 26.06 17.62
CA TYR A 393 -215.49 26.58 16.34
C TYR A 393 -216.72 25.83 15.79
N ASP A 394 -217.86 25.97 16.49
CA ASP A 394 -219.22 25.59 16.00
C ASP A 394 -220.18 26.81 15.86
N GLU A 395 -219.68 28.05 15.87
CA GLU A 395 -220.48 29.26 15.63
C GLU A 395 -219.70 30.32 14.81
N LEU A 396 -220.28 30.70 13.66
CA LEU A 396 -220.05 31.95 12.89
C LEU A 396 -218.73 32.17 12.11
N SER A 397 -218.87 31.99 10.79
CA SER A 397 -218.62 33.01 9.75
C SER A 397 -217.18 33.39 9.36
N GLY A 398 -216.74 32.87 8.21
CA GLY A 398 -216.62 33.71 7.00
C GLY A 398 -215.29 34.41 6.68
N ARG A 399 -214.78 34.11 5.48
CA ARG A 399 -214.14 35.01 4.50
C ARG A 399 -212.59 35.10 4.45
N SER A 400 -212.11 34.90 3.21
CA SER A 400 -210.89 35.42 2.55
C SER A 400 -209.52 34.77 2.77
N THR A 401 -209.16 33.94 1.78
CA THR A 401 -208.07 34.08 0.79
C THR A 401 -206.90 35.06 1.02
N SER A 402 -205.70 34.58 0.62
CA SER A 402 -204.54 35.31 0.05
C SER A 402 -203.48 35.82 1.07
N VAL A 403 -202.16 35.91 0.87
CA VAL A 403 -201.16 35.54 -0.16
C VAL A 403 -199.81 36.17 0.30
N ILE A 404 -198.68 35.47 0.09
CA ILE A 404 -197.29 35.96 -0.18
C ILE A 404 -196.50 36.78 0.91
N TYR A 405 -195.25 36.38 1.23
CA TYR A 405 -193.98 37.05 0.83
C TYR A 405 -192.68 36.42 1.39
N GLU A 406 -191.65 36.40 0.53
CA GLU A 406 -190.21 36.24 0.80
C GLU A 406 -189.65 37.32 1.73
N HIS A 407 -188.55 37.03 2.44
CA HIS A 407 -187.42 37.98 2.56
C HIS A 407 -186.09 37.34 3.04
N ASN A 408 -185.04 37.61 2.25
CA ASN A 408 -183.57 37.65 2.45
C ASN A 408 -182.97 37.69 3.87
N SER A 409 -181.72 37.22 3.99
CA SER A 409 -180.53 38.10 4.16
C SER A 409 -179.20 37.33 4.10
N ASP A 410 -178.34 37.72 3.15
CA ASP A 410 -176.88 37.67 3.28
C ASP A 410 -176.41 38.66 4.36
N THR A 411 -175.30 38.38 5.05
CA THR A 411 -174.44 39.43 5.65
C THR A 411 -172.99 38.95 5.78
N LEU A 412 -172.09 39.86 5.44
CA LEU A 412 -170.62 39.79 5.43
C LEU A 412 -170.06 40.52 6.69
N GLU A 413 -168.75 40.44 6.91
CA GLU A 413 -167.89 41.11 7.94
C GLU A 413 -167.79 40.43 9.33
N ASP A 414 -166.64 40.33 10.04
CA ASP A 414 -165.24 40.79 9.91
C ASP A 414 -164.39 40.09 11.02
N GLY A 415 -163.06 40.04 10.89
CA GLY A 415 -162.12 39.95 12.03
C GLY A 415 -161.00 38.90 11.96
N GLY A 416 -159.74 39.34 11.71
CA GLY A 416 -158.47 38.59 11.78
C GLY A 416 -158.10 38.06 13.19
N ASN A 417 -156.94 37.46 13.47
CA ASN A 417 -155.60 37.53 12.91
C ASN A 417 -154.76 36.31 13.36
N GLU A 418 -153.75 35.96 12.54
CA GLU A 418 -152.35 35.57 12.86
C GLU A 418 -152.06 34.59 14.03
N THR A 419 -151.19 33.58 13.90
CA THR A 419 -149.78 33.72 13.53
C THR A 419 -149.13 32.35 13.23
N GLN A 420 -148.16 32.36 12.32
CA GLN A 420 -147.04 31.41 12.08
C GLN A 420 -146.26 31.05 13.39
N GLU A 421 -145.38 30.04 13.47
CA GLU A 421 -144.27 29.66 12.59
C GLU A 421 -143.60 28.34 13.07
N SER A 422 -142.90 27.66 12.16
CA SER A 422 -141.81 26.65 12.28
C SER A 422 -141.96 25.37 13.13
#